data_AF-A0A430V5C2-F1
#
_entry.id   AF-A0A430V5C2-F1
#
_cell.length_a   1.000
_cell.length_b   1.000
_cell.length_c   1.000
_cell.angle_alpha   90.00
_cell.angle_beta   90.00
_cell.angle_gamma   90.00
#
_symmetry.space_group_name_H-M   'P 1'
#
loop_
_entity.id
_entity.type
_entity.pdbx_description
1 polymer ?
#
loop_
_entity_poly.entity_id
_entity_poly.type
_entity_poly.pdbx_seq_one_letter_code
_entity_poly.pdbx_strand_id
1 'polypeptide(L)'
;MDLLLLQLLNGLVSGAFYALLALGLALILSLTRIINLAHGGFLVVGAYLGYVLTGLLGFYPALLLGPLLLALLGVLLEAFLLRPLYARDPLESLLLTFGLALVLEEAVRAIFGPVGVPFRIPEGLSAPLFPDTPFFFLTRYRAFVLGMAALAGLLVFLLLRFTALGLYLRAGAQDREMLSALGTDVRRLYTLAFALGVYLAGLAGVLAAGQLGLSPTMGTGLLMPSFVALILGGVG
;
A
#
# COMPACT_ATOMS: atom_id res chain seq x y z
N MET A 1 7.89 -33.06 2.09
CA MET A 1 7.57 -32.08 3.15
C MET A 1 8.17 -30.71 2.83
N ASP A 2 9.40 -30.66 2.33
CA ASP A 2 10.10 -29.40 2.02
C ASP A 2 9.43 -28.55 0.92
N LEU A 3 8.83 -29.17 -0.10
CA LEU A 3 8.07 -28.46 -1.15
C LEU A 3 6.83 -27.73 -0.61
N LEU A 4 6.07 -28.37 0.28
CA LEU A 4 4.90 -27.76 0.91
C LEU A 4 5.32 -26.59 1.80
N LEU A 5 6.39 -26.76 2.58
CA LEU A 5 6.91 -25.70 3.44
C LEU A 5 7.42 -24.50 2.63
N LEU A 6 8.08 -24.74 1.50
CA LEU A 6 8.52 -23.69 0.58
C LEU A 6 7.33 -22.95 -0.06
N GLN A 7 6.28 -23.66 -0.45
CA GLN A 7 5.06 -23.07 -1.02
C GLN A 7 4.30 -22.24 0.02
N LEU A 8 4.17 -22.75 1.25
CA LEU A 8 3.56 -22.01 2.37
C LEU A 8 4.33 -20.72 2.66
N LEU A 9 5.66 -20.78 2.65
CA LEU A 9 6.49 -19.61 2.89
C LEU A 9 6.42 -18.58 1.75
N ASN A 10 6.43 -19.03 0.49
CA ASN A 10 6.20 -18.15 -0.66
C ASN A 10 4.81 -17.49 -0.61
N GLY A 11 3.79 -18.26 -0.22
CA GLY A 11 2.44 -17.76 0.01
C GLY A 11 2.41 -16.71 1.12
N LEU A 12 3.12 -16.93 2.22
CA LEU A 12 3.21 -16.01 3.35
C LEU A 12 3.89 -14.69 2.95
N VAL A 13 5.01 -14.75 2.24
CA VAL A 13 5.73 -13.55 1.77
C VAL A 13 4.88 -12.78 0.76
N SER A 14 4.25 -13.46 -0.20
CA SER A 14 3.37 -12.81 -1.17
C SER A 14 2.14 -12.20 -0.49
N GLY A 15 1.59 -12.93 0.49
CA GLY A 15 0.49 -12.49 1.34
C GLY A 15 0.84 -11.25 2.16
N ALA A 16 2.11 -11.01 2.50
CA ALA A 16 2.53 -9.79 3.19
C ALA A 16 2.31 -8.53 2.34
N PHE A 17 2.61 -8.60 1.04
CA PHE A 17 2.34 -7.48 0.12
C PHE A 17 0.84 -7.25 -0.03
N TYR A 18 0.07 -8.34 -0.17
CA TYR A 18 -1.38 -8.27 -0.26
C TYR A 18 -2.00 -7.69 1.02
N ALA A 19 -1.50 -8.10 2.18
CA ALA A 19 -1.97 -7.61 3.47
C ALA A 19 -1.71 -6.11 3.63
N LEU A 20 -0.50 -5.64 3.28
CA LEU A 20 -0.19 -4.21 3.34
C LEU A 20 -1.08 -3.38 2.41
N LEU A 21 -1.26 -3.84 1.16
CA LEU A 21 -2.12 -3.15 0.19
C LEU A 21 -3.60 -3.20 0.60
N ALA A 22 -4.08 -4.35 1.06
CA ALA A 22 -5.44 -4.54 1.56
C ALA A 22 -5.72 -3.69 2.79
N LEU A 23 -4.76 -3.55 3.70
CA LEU A 23 -4.88 -2.73 4.90
C LEU A 23 -4.95 -1.23 4.55
N GLY A 24 -4.17 -0.78 3.57
CA GLY A 24 -4.30 0.58 3.03
C GLY A 24 -5.66 0.82 2.37
N LEU A 25 -6.13 -0.14 1.58
CA LEU A 25 -7.42 -0.10 0.91
C LEU A 25 -8.59 -0.12 1.91
N ALA A 26 -8.52 -0.93 2.98
CA ALA A 26 -9.50 -1.01 4.06
C ALA A 26 -9.71 0.34 4.74
N LEU A 27 -8.62 1.05 5.05
CA LEU A 27 -8.66 2.36 5.68
C LEU A 27 -9.39 3.39 4.81
N ILE A 28 -9.15 3.37 3.50
CA ILE A 28 -9.82 4.28 2.56
C ILE A 28 -11.30 3.91 2.43
N LEU A 29 -11.60 2.62 2.25
CA LEU A 29 -12.96 2.12 2.03
C LEU A 29 -13.86 2.31 3.24
N SER A 30 -13.34 2.06 4.45
CA SER A 30 -14.12 2.16 5.69
C SER A 30 -14.79 3.52 5.87
N LEU A 31 -14.18 4.59 5.36
CA LEU A 31 -14.67 5.96 5.50
C LEU A 31 -15.38 6.49 4.25
N THR A 32 -14.81 6.22 3.08
CA THR A 32 -15.32 6.78 1.81
C THR A 32 -16.44 5.93 1.22
N ARG A 33 -16.49 4.63 1.55
CA ARG A 33 -17.37 3.61 0.95
C ARG A 33 -17.22 3.51 -0.58
N ILE A 34 -16.06 3.94 -1.12
CA ILE A 34 -15.78 3.97 -2.55
C ILE A 34 -14.59 3.08 -2.86
N ILE A 35 -14.79 2.17 -3.82
CA ILE A 35 -13.74 1.29 -4.34
C ILE A 35 -12.74 2.13 -5.13
N ASN A 36 -11.49 2.13 -4.67
CA ASN A 36 -10.41 2.88 -5.31
C ASN A 36 -9.56 1.95 -6.19
N LEU A 37 -9.82 1.96 -7.51
CA LEU A 37 -9.04 1.15 -8.46
C LEU A 37 -7.62 1.69 -8.70
N ALA A 38 -7.36 2.96 -8.37
CA ALA A 38 -6.03 3.57 -8.49
C ALA A 38 -5.04 3.06 -7.44
N HIS A 39 -5.48 2.27 -6.46
CA HIS A 39 -4.62 1.80 -5.37
C HIS A 39 -3.44 0.96 -5.85
N GLY A 40 -3.63 0.17 -6.91
CA GLY A 40 -2.54 -0.53 -7.59
C GLY A 40 -1.55 0.44 -8.25
N GLY A 41 -2.03 1.54 -8.82
CA GLY A 41 -1.18 2.60 -9.38
C GLY A 41 -0.35 3.31 -8.31
N PHE A 42 -0.93 3.60 -7.13
CA PHE A 42 -0.18 4.15 -6.00
C PHE A 42 0.95 3.21 -5.55
N LEU A 43 0.69 1.91 -5.50
CA LEU A 43 1.73 0.92 -5.22
C LEU A 43 2.90 1.03 -6.21
N VAL A 44 2.61 1.13 -7.51
CA VAL A 44 3.63 1.26 -8.56
C VAL A 44 4.43 2.56 -8.37
N VAL A 45 3.75 3.70 -8.24
CA VAL A 45 4.42 4.99 -8.07
C VAL A 45 5.29 5.00 -6.81
N GLY A 46 4.81 4.42 -5.71
CA GLY A 46 5.59 4.27 -4.49
C GLY A 46 6.84 3.43 -4.66
N ALA A 47 6.75 2.33 -5.42
CA ALA A 47 7.90 1.50 -5.76
C ALA A 47 8.97 2.28 -6.54
N TYR A 48 8.56 3.06 -7.54
CA TYR A 48 9.48 3.88 -8.35
C TYR A 48 10.04 5.09 -7.58
N LEU A 49 9.26 5.71 -6.69
CA LEU A 49 9.78 6.74 -5.77
C LEU A 49 10.84 6.14 -4.84
N GLY A 50 10.58 4.96 -4.27
CA GLY A 50 11.55 4.23 -3.46
C GLY A 50 12.81 3.87 -4.25
N TYR A 51 12.68 3.51 -5.53
CA TYR A 51 13.82 3.21 -6.41
C TYR A 51 14.73 4.42 -6.60
N VAL A 52 14.14 5.56 -6.98
CA VAL A 52 14.87 6.82 -7.17
C VAL A 52 15.58 7.23 -5.87
N LEU A 53 14.86 7.20 -4.75
CA LEU A 53 15.42 7.57 -3.45
C LEU A 53 16.48 6.58 -2.97
N THR A 54 16.39 5.31 -3.31
CA THR A 54 17.40 4.31 -2.97
C THR A 54 18.74 4.65 -3.64
N GLY A 55 18.70 5.16 -4.88
CA GLY A 55 19.89 5.64 -5.57
C GLY A 55 20.52 6.90 -4.97
N LEU A 56 19.75 7.74 -4.27
CA LEU A 56 20.19 9.02 -3.71
C LEU A 56 20.59 8.94 -2.24
N LEU A 57 19.82 8.22 -1.44
CA LEU A 57 19.89 8.21 0.03
C LEU A 57 20.20 6.83 0.60
N GLY A 58 20.13 5.78 -0.22
CA GLY A 58 20.21 4.39 0.21
C GLY A 58 18.83 3.77 0.55
N PHE A 59 18.82 2.45 0.72
CA PHE A 59 17.59 1.66 0.82
C PHE A 59 16.71 2.01 2.03
N TYR A 60 17.31 2.10 3.23
CA TYR A 60 16.56 2.31 4.47
C TYR A 60 15.81 3.65 4.53
N PRO A 61 16.43 4.81 4.22
CA PRO A 61 15.67 6.07 4.17
C PRO A 61 14.66 6.09 3.03
N ALA A 62 14.98 5.48 1.87
CA ALA A 62 14.05 5.38 0.75
C ALA A 62 12.79 4.57 1.08
N LEU A 63 12.92 3.54 1.93
CA LEU A 63 11.79 2.72 2.39
C LEU A 63 10.73 3.52 3.15
N LEU A 64 11.13 4.59 3.84
CA LEU A 64 10.21 5.44 4.61
C LEU A 64 9.83 6.71 3.84
N LEU A 65 10.81 7.36 3.21
CA LEU A 65 10.60 8.62 2.51
C LEU A 65 9.84 8.46 1.18
N GLY A 66 10.03 7.36 0.46
CA GLY A 66 9.31 7.09 -0.78
C GLY A 66 7.79 7.02 -0.57
N PRO A 67 7.32 6.14 0.33
CA PRO A 67 5.91 6.07 0.70
C PRO A 67 5.37 7.37 1.32
N LEU A 68 6.20 8.11 2.06
CA LEU A 68 5.82 9.40 2.63
C LEU A 68 5.57 10.45 1.54
N LEU A 69 6.46 10.57 0.55
CA LEU A 69 6.26 11.47 -0.60
C LEU A 69 5.03 11.06 -1.41
N LEU A 70 4.81 9.76 -1.58
CA LEU A 70 3.59 9.25 -2.21
C LEU A 70 2.34 9.63 -1.41
N ALA A 71 2.37 9.54 -0.08
CA ALA A 71 1.25 9.95 0.76
C ALA A 71 0.93 11.44 0.61
N LEU A 72 1.95 12.30 0.50
CA LEU A 72 1.76 13.72 0.21
C LEU A 72 1.14 13.95 -1.17
N LEU A 73 1.58 13.22 -2.19
CA LEU A 73 0.92 13.23 -3.50
C LEU A 73 -0.53 12.74 -3.39
N GLY A 74 -0.77 11.71 -2.57
CA GLY A 74 -2.09 11.18 -2.28
C GLY A 74 -3.03 12.22 -1.67
N VAL A 75 -2.54 13.05 -0.73
CA VAL A 75 -3.29 14.17 -0.16
C VAL A 75 -3.72 15.15 -1.24
N LEU A 76 -2.83 15.48 -2.18
CA LEU A 76 -3.16 16.37 -3.30
C LEU A 76 -4.22 15.75 -4.21
N LEU A 77 -4.02 14.50 -4.63
CA LEU A 77 -4.97 13.80 -5.50
C LEU A 77 -6.33 13.60 -4.82
N GLU A 78 -6.36 13.33 -3.52
CA GLU A 78 -7.60 13.28 -2.76
C GLU A 78 -8.30 14.63 -2.76
N ALA A 79 -7.60 15.70 -2.37
CA ALA A 79 -8.21 17.01 -2.23
C ALA A 79 -8.76 17.57 -3.54
N PHE A 80 -8.06 17.36 -4.66
CA PHE A 80 -8.40 17.96 -5.95
C PHE A 80 -9.24 17.06 -6.86
N LEU A 81 -9.07 15.74 -6.80
CA LEU A 81 -9.76 14.82 -7.72
C LEU A 81 -10.87 14.04 -7.03
N LEU A 82 -10.59 13.40 -5.90
CA LEU A 82 -11.53 12.47 -5.27
C LEU A 82 -12.57 13.16 -4.39
N ARG A 83 -12.15 14.13 -3.59
CA ARG A 83 -13.01 14.83 -2.63
C ARG A 83 -14.26 15.45 -3.27
N PRO A 84 -14.18 16.10 -4.45
CA PRO A 84 -15.37 16.65 -5.10
C PRO A 84 -16.41 15.59 -5.50
N LEU A 85 -15.99 14.32 -5.66
CA LEU A 85 -16.85 13.22 -6.10
C LEU A 85 -17.40 12.38 -4.94
N TYR A 86 -16.94 12.57 -3.71
CA TYR A 86 -17.43 11.81 -2.54
C TYR A 86 -18.92 12.01 -2.23
N ALA A 87 -19.50 13.13 -2.66
CA ALA A 87 -20.92 13.42 -2.52
C ALA A 87 -21.75 13.03 -3.76
N ARG A 88 -21.11 12.50 -4.82
CA ARG A 88 -21.74 12.15 -6.09
C ARG A 88 -21.98 10.64 -6.21
N ASP A 89 -22.46 10.21 -7.36
CA ASP A 89 -22.68 8.80 -7.65
C ASP A 89 -21.37 8.00 -7.49
N PRO A 90 -21.37 6.86 -6.77
CA PRO A 90 -20.21 5.98 -6.65
C PRO A 90 -19.56 5.59 -7.99
N LEU A 91 -20.34 5.51 -9.07
CA LEU A 91 -19.85 5.23 -10.42
C LEU A 91 -18.90 6.32 -10.94
N GLU A 92 -19.14 7.60 -10.62
CA GLU A 92 -18.24 8.70 -11.00
C GLU A 92 -16.86 8.54 -10.35
N SER A 93 -16.84 8.16 -9.07
CA SER A 93 -15.59 7.93 -8.35
C SER A 93 -14.86 6.67 -8.84
N LEU A 94 -15.60 5.62 -9.20
CA LEU A 94 -15.04 4.42 -9.82
C LEU A 94 -14.38 4.74 -11.17
N LEU A 95 -15.07 5.49 -12.04
CA LEU A 95 -14.53 5.94 -13.33
C LEU A 95 -13.29 6.83 -13.15
N LEU A 96 -13.32 7.75 -12.20
CA LEU A 96 -12.16 8.59 -11.88
C LEU A 96 -10.97 7.74 -11.43
N THR A 97 -11.17 6.82 -10.48
CA THR A 97 -10.07 6.00 -9.95
C THR A 97 -9.54 5.02 -10.98
N PHE A 98 -10.37 4.53 -11.90
CA PHE A 98 -9.92 3.77 -13.06
C PHE A 98 -9.06 4.63 -14.00
N GLY A 99 -9.53 5.82 -14.37
CA GLY A 99 -8.75 6.75 -15.18
C GLY A 99 -7.43 7.16 -14.52
N LEU A 100 -7.45 7.39 -13.21
CA LEU A 100 -6.25 7.68 -12.43
C LEU A 100 -5.28 6.50 -12.41
N ALA A 101 -5.78 5.26 -12.30
CA ALA A 101 -4.93 4.07 -12.40
C ALA A 101 -4.15 4.03 -13.72
N LEU A 102 -4.84 4.28 -14.84
CA LEU A 102 -4.24 4.32 -16.18
C LEU A 102 -3.21 5.45 -16.29
N VAL A 103 -3.54 6.67 -15.82
CA VAL A 103 -2.64 7.82 -15.87
C VAL A 103 -1.38 7.57 -15.04
N LEU A 104 -1.52 6.99 -13.84
CA LEU A 104 -0.37 6.69 -12.98
C LEU A 104 0.53 5.61 -13.61
N GLU A 105 -0.05 4.55 -14.17
CA GLU A 105 0.70 3.50 -14.86
C GLU A 105 1.45 4.07 -16.08
N GLU A 106 0.76 4.84 -16.93
CA GLU A 106 1.36 5.41 -18.14
C GLU A 106 2.37 6.52 -17.83
N ALA A 107 2.18 7.29 -16.76
CA ALA A 107 3.19 8.25 -16.31
C ALA A 107 4.49 7.54 -15.90
N VAL A 108 4.40 6.42 -15.17
CA VAL A 108 5.56 5.61 -14.81
C VAL A 108 6.21 5.02 -16.06
N ARG A 109 5.41 4.47 -16.98
CA ARG A 109 5.88 3.93 -18.26
C ARG A 109 6.60 4.99 -19.11
N ALA A 110 6.10 6.22 -19.12
CA ALA A 110 6.69 7.32 -19.88
C ALA A 110 8.02 7.80 -19.28
N ILE A 111 8.14 7.83 -17.94
CA ILE A 111 9.34 8.33 -17.25
C ILE A 111 10.45 7.26 -17.20
N PHE A 112 10.11 6.01 -16.87
CA PHE A 112 11.08 4.94 -16.61
C PHE A 112 11.17 3.90 -17.73
N GLY A 113 10.27 3.97 -18.71
CA GLY A 113 10.17 3.00 -19.80
C GLY A 113 9.19 1.86 -19.49
N PRO A 114 8.86 1.06 -20.52
CA PRO A 114 7.92 -0.06 -20.40
C PRO A 114 8.56 -1.34 -19.85
N VAL A 115 9.89 -1.42 -19.82
CA VAL A 115 10.63 -2.61 -19.39
C VAL A 115 10.96 -2.50 -17.90
N GLY A 116 10.75 -3.59 -17.18
CA GLY A 116 11.05 -3.65 -15.76
C GLY A 116 12.55 -3.49 -15.47
N VAL A 117 12.86 -2.81 -14.37
CA VAL A 117 14.24 -2.58 -13.93
C VAL A 117 14.51 -3.30 -12.60
N PRO A 118 15.72 -3.83 -12.38
CA PRO A 118 16.04 -4.51 -11.14
C PRO A 118 16.13 -3.51 -9.98
N PHE A 119 15.40 -3.79 -8.90
CA PHE A 119 15.48 -3.04 -7.66
C PHE A 119 16.59 -3.61 -6.78
N ARG A 120 17.64 -2.82 -6.51
CA ARG A 120 18.78 -3.29 -5.71
C ARG A 120 18.44 -3.25 -4.22
N ILE A 121 18.44 -4.42 -3.58
CA ILE A 121 18.35 -4.57 -2.14
C ILE A 121 19.77 -4.61 -1.51
N PRO A 122 19.95 -4.17 -0.26
CA PRO A 122 21.22 -4.27 0.45
C PRO A 122 21.77 -5.71 0.50
N GLU A 123 23.09 -5.88 0.34
CA GLU A 123 23.74 -7.21 0.30
C GLU A 123 23.47 -8.04 1.58
N GLY A 124 23.41 -7.37 2.73
CA GLY A 124 23.09 -8.00 4.01
C GLY A 124 21.66 -8.57 4.08
N LEU A 125 20.74 -8.13 3.22
CA LEU A 125 19.37 -8.65 3.11
C LEU A 125 19.23 -9.72 2.03
N SER A 126 20.08 -9.70 0.99
CA SER A 126 20.09 -10.75 -0.04
C SER A 126 20.66 -12.09 0.46
N ALA A 127 21.40 -12.09 1.56
CA ALA A 127 21.97 -13.31 2.12
C ALA A 127 20.88 -14.30 2.64
N PRO A 128 21.13 -15.62 2.52
CA PRO A 128 20.30 -16.64 3.17
C PRO A 128 20.20 -16.43 4.68
N LEU A 129 19.01 -16.68 5.23
CA LEU A 129 18.79 -16.64 6.67
C LEU A 129 19.42 -17.84 7.38
N PHE A 130 19.38 -19.01 6.74
CA PHE A 130 19.97 -20.26 7.23
C PHE A 130 20.87 -20.90 6.16
N PRO A 131 22.15 -20.50 6.06
CA PRO A 131 23.06 -20.92 4.99
C PRO A 131 23.29 -22.44 4.92
N ASP A 132 23.35 -23.11 6.07
CA ASP A 132 23.76 -24.52 6.19
C ASP A 132 22.57 -25.50 6.35
N THR A 133 21.36 -25.06 6.00
CA THR A 133 20.13 -25.86 6.15
C THR A 133 19.39 -25.98 4.81
N PRO A 134 18.46 -26.95 4.65
CA PRO A 134 17.61 -26.99 3.46
C PRO A 134 16.76 -25.72 3.26
N PHE A 135 16.69 -24.83 4.24
CA PHE A 135 15.98 -23.54 4.21
C PHE A 135 16.78 -22.38 3.62
N PHE A 136 17.85 -22.64 2.86
CA PHE A 136 18.68 -21.60 2.23
C PHE A 136 17.87 -20.65 1.31
N PHE A 137 16.71 -21.09 0.81
CA PHE A 137 15.79 -20.29 -0.01
C PHE A 137 15.07 -19.17 0.78
N LEU A 138 15.12 -19.21 2.11
CA LEU A 138 14.62 -18.13 2.96
C LEU A 138 15.70 -17.05 3.08
N THR A 139 15.61 -16.00 2.29
CA THR A 139 16.51 -14.84 2.39
C THR A 139 16.15 -13.97 3.59
N ARG A 140 17.15 -13.25 4.13
CA ARG A 140 16.92 -12.24 5.18
C ARG A 140 15.93 -11.16 4.73
N TYR A 141 15.89 -10.85 3.43
CA TYR A 141 14.92 -9.94 2.83
C TYR A 141 13.47 -10.40 3.01
N ARG A 142 13.18 -11.69 2.83
CA ARG A 142 11.82 -12.23 3.03
C ARG A 142 11.36 -12.12 4.48
N ALA A 143 12.25 -12.42 5.42
CA ALA A 143 11.99 -12.23 6.84
C ALA A 143 11.80 -10.74 7.19
N PHE A 144 12.59 -9.85 6.57
CA PHE A 144 12.44 -8.41 6.70
C PHE A 144 11.10 -7.91 6.18
N VAL A 145 10.65 -8.35 5.00
CA VAL A 145 9.32 -8.02 4.45
C VAL A 145 8.20 -8.44 5.40
N LEU A 146 8.26 -9.67 5.93
CA LEU A 146 7.28 -10.17 6.90
C LEU A 146 7.28 -9.34 8.18
N GLY A 147 8.46 -9.01 8.71
CA GLY A 147 8.61 -8.15 9.87
C GLY A 147 8.04 -6.75 9.62
N MET A 148 8.29 -6.15 8.46
CA MET A 148 7.77 -4.83 8.10
C MET A 148 6.25 -4.84 7.91
N ALA A 149 5.69 -5.89 7.29
CA ALA A 149 4.25 -6.02 7.15
C ALA A 149 3.56 -6.20 8.50
N ALA A 150 4.11 -7.06 9.37
CA ALA A 150 3.61 -7.24 10.74
C ALA A 150 3.73 -5.96 11.57
N LEU A 151 4.85 -5.24 11.46
CA LEU A 151 5.06 -3.97 12.14
C LEU A 151 4.06 -2.91 11.66
N ALA A 152 3.88 -2.75 10.35
CA ALA A 152 2.91 -1.80 9.80
C ALA A 152 1.48 -2.14 10.23
N GLY A 153 1.11 -3.42 10.20
CA GLY A 153 -0.18 -3.90 10.71
C GLY A 153 -0.37 -3.61 12.20
N LEU A 154 0.65 -3.87 13.01
CA LEU A 154 0.64 -3.56 14.45
C LEU A 154 0.50 -2.04 14.68
N LEU A 155 1.26 -1.21 13.97
CA LEU A 155 1.20 0.24 14.11
C LEU A 155 -0.18 0.78 13.73
N VAL A 156 -0.79 0.28 12.66
CA VAL A 156 -2.16 0.66 12.29
C VAL A 156 -3.17 0.16 13.30
N PHE A 157 -3.02 -1.07 13.81
CA PHE A 157 -3.87 -1.58 14.89
C PHE A 157 -3.78 -0.71 16.15
N LEU A 158 -2.57 -0.34 16.57
CA LEU A 158 -2.36 0.52 17.73
C LEU A 158 -2.95 1.91 17.51
N LEU A 159 -2.74 2.48 16.31
CA LEU A 159 -3.32 3.75 15.89
C LEU A 159 -4.84 3.70 15.96
N LEU A 160 -5.47 2.69 15.38
CA LEU A 160 -6.92 2.55 15.40
C LEU A 160 -7.42 2.34 16.83
N ARG A 161 -6.86 1.40 17.59
CA ARG A 161 -7.37 1.01 18.91
C ARG A 161 -7.15 2.06 20.01
N PHE A 162 -5.98 2.69 20.04
CA PHE A 162 -5.53 3.46 21.21
C PHE A 162 -5.41 4.97 20.99
N THR A 163 -5.62 5.49 19.78
CA THR A 163 -5.50 6.93 19.51
C THR A 163 -6.85 7.61 19.29
N ALA A 164 -6.91 8.91 19.56
CA ALA A 164 -8.08 9.74 19.25
C ALA A 164 -8.41 9.74 17.76
N LEU A 165 -7.38 9.76 16.89
CA LEU A 165 -7.56 9.64 15.44
C LEU A 165 -8.28 8.33 15.10
N GLY A 166 -7.88 7.20 15.70
CA GLY A 166 -8.54 5.92 15.52
C GLY A 166 -10.01 5.90 15.97
N LEU A 167 -10.34 6.60 17.05
CA LEU A 167 -11.73 6.80 17.49
C LEU A 167 -12.54 7.57 16.44
N TYR A 168 -12.02 8.69 15.93
CA TYR A 168 -12.69 9.48 14.90
C TYR A 168 -12.86 8.72 13.58
N LEU A 169 -11.85 7.93 13.17
CA LEU A 169 -11.95 7.11 11.96
C LEU A 169 -13.06 6.05 12.10
N ARG A 170 -13.12 5.35 13.23
CA ARG A 170 -14.20 4.37 13.47
C ARG A 170 -15.58 5.01 13.56
N ALA A 171 -15.69 6.14 14.26
CA ALA A 171 -16.94 6.88 14.36
C ALA A 171 -17.42 7.36 12.97
N GLY A 172 -16.51 7.84 12.13
CA GLY A 172 -16.81 8.29 10.78
C GLY A 172 -17.20 7.16 9.83
N ALA A 173 -16.69 5.94 10.05
CA ALA A 173 -17.08 4.76 9.30
C ALA A 173 -18.53 4.33 9.61
N GLN A 174 -18.92 4.44 10.88
CA GLN A 174 -20.28 4.14 11.35
C GLN A 174 -21.29 5.19 10.86
N ASP A 175 -21.10 6.45 11.26
CA ASP A 175 -22.02 7.54 10.93
C ASP A 175 -21.27 8.87 10.76
N ARG A 176 -20.96 9.17 9.50
CA ARG A 176 -20.31 10.42 9.09
C ARG A 176 -21.17 11.66 9.31
N GLU A 177 -22.49 11.54 9.24
CA GLU A 177 -23.41 12.67 9.38
C GLU A 177 -23.47 13.10 10.85
N MET A 178 -23.65 12.14 11.76
CA MET A 178 -23.57 12.37 13.20
C MET A 178 -22.20 12.93 13.61
N LEU A 179 -21.10 12.38 13.08
CA LEU A 179 -19.76 12.87 13.39
C LEU A 179 -19.56 14.34 12.96
N SER A 180 -20.12 14.71 11.81
CA SER A 180 -20.08 16.09 11.31
C SER A 180 -20.94 17.04 12.15
N ALA A 181 -22.09 16.58 12.66
CA ALA A 181 -22.98 17.36 13.53
C ALA A 181 -22.32 17.66 14.89
N LEU A 182 -21.42 16.81 15.36
CA LEU A 182 -20.59 17.04 16.55
C LEU A 182 -19.42 18.03 16.31
N GLY A 183 -19.34 18.65 15.14
CA GLY A 183 -18.34 19.67 14.81
C GLY A 183 -16.98 19.12 14.38
N THR A 184 -16.86 17.81 14.13
CA THR A 184 -15.62 17.21 13.62
C THR A 184 -15.50 17.40 12.11
N ASP A 185 -14.35 17.89 11.64
CA ASP A 185 -14.09 18.05 10.21
C ASP A 185 -13.82 16.69 9.54
N VAL A 186 -14.89 16.07 9.02
CA VAL A 186 -14.84 14.78 8.33
C VAL A 186 -13.91 14.82 7.11
N ARG A 187 -13.74 15.99 6.47
CA ARG A 187 -12.85 16.12 5.30
C ARG A 187 -11.40 15.85 5.68
N ARG A 188 -10.95 16.34 6.84
CA ARG A 188 -9.60 16.04 7.35
C ARG A 188 -9.42 14.56 7.65
N LEU A 189 -10.46 13.90 8.17
CA LEU A 189 -10.41 12.45 8.42
C LEU A 189 -10.26 11.66 7.12
N TYR A 190 -10.98 12.04 6.06
CA TYR A 190 -10.81 11.45 4.73
C TYR A 190 -9.40 11.64 4.19
N THR A 191 -8.86 12.86 4.26
CA THR A 191 -7.48 13.12 3.83
C THR A 191 -6.45 12.30 4.60
N LEU A 192 -6.60 12.20 5.92
CA LEU A 192 -5.67 11.44 6.77
C LEU A 192 -5.74 9.93 6.47
N ALA A 193 -6.94 9.38 6.33
CA ALA A 193 -7.10 7.97 5.98
C ALA A 193 -6.60 7.68 4.57
N PHE A 194 -6.82 8.60 3.62
CA PHE A 194 -6.30 8.47 2.27
C PHE A 194 -4.77 8.53 2.25
N ALA A 195 -4.17 9.48 2.97
CA ALA A 195 -2.72 9.58 3.10
C ALA A 195 -2.12 8.32 3.73
N LEU A 196 -2.72 7.79 4.80
CA LEU A 196 -2.27 6.57 5.46
C LEU A 196 -2.43 5.35 4.54
N GLY A 197 -3.54 5.24 3.82
CA GLY A 197 -3.77 4.15 2.87
C GLY A 197 -2.78 4.18 1.70
N VAL A 198 -2.54 5.36 1.13
CA VAL A 198 -1.55 5.56 0.06
C VAL A 198 -0.12 5.32 0.57
N TYR A 199 0.20 5.73 1.80
CA TYR A 199 1.49 5.41 2.43
C TYR A 199 1.70 3.89 2.50
N LEU A 200 0.70 3.13 2.94
CA LEU A 200 0.79 1.67 3.04
C LEU A 200 0.91 1.01 1.66
N ALA A 201 0.19 1.52 0.65
CA ALA A 201 0.34 1.08 -0.73
C ALA A 201 1.76 1.32 -1.25
N GLY A 202 2.33 2.50 -0.96
CA GLY A 202 3.72 2.81 -1.32
C GLY A 202 4.73 1.92 -0.61
N LEU A 203 4.53 1.66 0.69
CA LEU A 203 5.39 0.76 1.47
C LEU A 203 5.33 -0.67 0.90
N ALA A 204 4.13 -1.16 0.57
CA ALA A 204 3.95 -2.44 -0.10
C ALA A 204 4.69 -2.46 -1.45
N GLY A 205 4.64 -1.36 -2.21
CA GLY A 205 5.31 -1.21 -3.50
C GLY A 205 6.82 -1.31 -3.42
N VAL A 206 7.45 -0.57 -2.50
CA VAL A 206 8.91 -0.62 -2.31
C VAL A 206 9.35 -2.02 -1.88
N LEU A 207 8.63 -2.64 -0.94
CA LEU A 207 8.94 -3.99 -0.47
C LEU A 207 8.76 -5.04 -1.59
N ALA A 208 7.67 -4.94 -2.35
CA ALA A 208 7.38 -5.82 -3.48
C ALA A 208 8.43 -5.68 -4.58
N ALA A 209 8.86 -4.46 -4.89
CA ALA A 209 9.87 -4.19 -5.91
C ALA A 209 11.21 -4.86 -5.58
N GLY A 210 11.63 -4.89 -4.32
CA GLY A 210 12.86 -5.60 -3.93
C GLY A 210 12.79 -7.13 -4.07
N GLN A 211 11.59 -7.72 -4.14
CA GLN A 211 11.40 -9.17 -4.32
C GLN A 211 11.04 -9.58 -5.76
N LEU A 212 10.23 -8.77 -6.44
CA LEU A 212 9.65 -9.05 -7.75
C LEU A 212 10.34 -8.26 -8.88
N GLY A 213 11.15 -7.26 -8.55
CA GLY A 213 11.61 -6.25 -9.49
C GLY A 213 10.56 -5.16 -9.73
N LEU A 214 10.96 -4.08 -10.41
CA LEU A 214 10.05 -3.03 -10.82
C LEU A 214 9.44 -3.38 -12.17
N SER A 215 8.13 -3.19 -12.30
CA SER A 215 7.45 -3.19 -13.59
C SER A 215 6.30 -2.17 -13.53
N PRO A 216 6.05 -1.37 -14.57
CA PRO A 216 4.88 -0.47 -14.57
C PRO A 216 3.56 -1.22 -14.33
N THR A 217 3.46 -2.48 -14.79
CA THR A 217 2.25 -3.30 -14.69
C THR A 217 2.11 -4.06 -13.37
N MET A 218 3.07 -3.98 -12.43
CA MET A 218 3.04 -4.79 -11.20
C MET A 218 1.85 -4.47 -10.28
N GLY A 219 1.29 -3.26 -10.39
CA GLY A 219 0.15 -2.84 -9.58
C GLY A 219 -1.11 -3.65 -9.86
N THR A 220 -1.40 -3.95 -11.13
CA THR A 220 -2.61 -4.69 -11.52
C THR A 220 -2.57 -6.13 -11.02
N GLY A 221 -1.40 -6.77 -11.07
CA GLY A 221 -1.19 -8.13 -10.57
C GLY A 221 -1.35 -8.27 -9.05
N LEU A 222 -1.05 -7.22 -8.29
CA LEU A 222 -1.16 -7.23 -6.82
C LEU A 222 -2.52 -6.73 -6.32
N LEU A 223 -3.22 -5.90 -7.10
CA LEU A 223 -4.48 -5.27 -6.70
C LEU A 223 -5.61 -6.30 -6.48
N MET A 224 -5.84 -7.18 -7.46
CA MET A 224 -6.91 -8.19 -7.40
C MET A 224 -6.79 -9.13 -6.19
N PRO A 225 -5.64 -9.79 -5.93
CA PRO A 225 -5.46 -10.61 -4.73
C PRO A 225 -5.64 -9.83 -3.43
N SER A 226 -5.26 -8.55 -3.41
CA SER A 226 -5.42 -7.70 -2.23
C SER A 226 -6.89 -7.34 -1.96
N PHE A 227 -7.71 -7.16 -3.00
CA PHE A 227 -9.17 -7.03 -2.83
C PHE A 227 -9.79 -8.29 -2.23
N VAL A 228 -9.36 -9.48 -2.68
CA VAL A 228 -9.83 -10.75 -2.09
C VAL A 228 -9.42 -10.84 -0.62
N ALA A 229 -8.17 -10.49 -0.29
CA ALA A 229 -7.68 -10.46 1.09
C ALA A 229 -8.47 -9.47 1.96
N LEU A 230 -8.81 -8.29 1.43
CA LEU A 230 -9.65 -7.31 2.10
C LEU A 230 -11.05 -7.87 2.40
N ILE A 231 -11.71 -8.47 1.40
CA ILE A 231 -13.07 -9.02 1.58
C ILE A 231 -13.05 -10.15 2.61
N LEU A 232 -12.02 -11.01 2.59
CA LEU A 232 -11.85 -12.08 3.55
C LEU A 232 -11.55 -11.56 4.97
N GLY A 233 -10.75 -10.50 5.08
CA GLY A 233 -10.39 -9.86 6.34
C GLY A 233 -11.50 -8.98 6.95
N GLY A 234 -12.50 -8.61 6.15
CA GLY A 234 -13.58 -7.71 6.54
C GLY A 234 -13.35 -6.27 6.09
N VAL A 235 -14.41 -5.64 5.58
CA VAL A 235 -14.41 -4.21 5.19
C VAL A 235 -14.89 -3.37 6.38
N GLY A 236 -14.05 -3.26 7.41
CA GLY A 236 -14.35 -2.53 8.65
C GLY A 236 -14.90 -3.43 9.75
#